data_AF-A0A9J6F8L5-F1
#
_entry.id   AF-A0A9J6F8L5-F1
#
_cell.length_a   1.000
_cell.length_b   1.000
_cell.length_c   1.000
_cell.angle_alpha   90.00
_cell.angle_beta   90.00
_cell.angle_gamma   90.00
#
_symmetry.space_group_name_H-M   'P 1'
#
loop_
_entity.id
_entity.type
_entity.pdbx_description
1 polymer ?
#
loop_
_entity_poly.entity_id
_entity_poly.type
_entity_poly.pdbx_seq_one_letter_code
_entity_poly.pdbx_strand_id
1 'polypeptide(L)'
;MENRLTAGAVERILNNQQVDKPILQVLNFKPISSNTADRYRLLLSDGVQCHTYAMLGTQLNGMITNNEIDKFAVVQLDKYMCNVVSPDKKVLIVLDLTVIAKGSTVGCRLGSPVIPTSSSSGAAQPTDGGTNKAPLQQNNAAPSSFGNRAYPASTSDVVVVPIASLTPYQNRWTIRARVTNKSNIRTWSNSKGEGKLFSMDLLDESGEIRATAFNAECDRYYDVIEVNKVSLIPSCNDFEMSLISETTITPCDDVTPNIPTLQFNFVPISRLQEISKDSVIDVIGVCKSASDLQTVTRRTTSQELKKRDVSLVDRSGTEVSLTLWGDQAEKFDGSDNPVVAVKGARVSDFSGVSLSLISSSMLQVNPDIPESHALMGWYSREGTLLQTHSLSNQRGGPMGEYSLFCGVGHPIVANLTDFSDGQWVTCFGKEAEMLIGASAEDLGEMYSNSSKEDSRFEDTLNDVPFKPFIFRLRTKVEVYNDTYGDLRQPGPAERSPDRATEHLTELDPSLYSSRAPS
;
A
#
# COMPACT_ATOMS: atom_id res chain seq x y z
N MET A 1 -12.80 44.34 -10.78
CA MET A 1 -11.70 43.84 -9.93
C MET A 1 -10.44 43.92 -10.76
N GLU A 2 -9.46 44.69 -10.32
CA GLU A 2 -8.18 44.81 -11.02
C GLU A 2 -7.46 43.45 -10.96
N ASN A 3 -7.24 42.83 -12.12
CA ASN A 3 -6.46 41.59 -12.26
C ASN A 3 -4.97 41.89 -12.03
N ARG A 4 -4.59 42.22 -10.80
CA ARG A 4 -3.23 42.59 -10.43
C ARG A 4 -2.39 41.34 -10.28
N LEU A 5 -1.57 41.05 -11.28
CA LEU A 5 -0.55 40.00 -11.21
C LEU A 5 0.47 40.33 -10.10
N THR A 6 1.04 39.29 -9.48
CA THR A 6 2.07 39.44 -8.43
C THR A 6 3.43 39.71 -9.07
N ALA A 7 3.71 40.97 -9.42
CA ALA A 7 4.94 41.38 -10.09
C ALA A 7 6.23 40.93 -9.34
N GLY A 8 7.16 40.30 -10.07
CA GLY A 8 8.41 39.77 -9.54
C GLY A 8 8.28 38.43 -8.83
N ALA A 9 7.08 37.82 -8.79
CA ALA A 9 6.90 36.50 -8.20
C ALA A 9 7.71 35.42 -8.94
N VAL A 10 7.79 35.49 -10.27
CA VAL A 10 8.49 34.47 -11.06
C VAL A 10 9.99 34.46 -10.70
N GLU A 11 10.63 35.63 -10.63
CA GLU A 11 12.05 35.73 -10.28
C GLU A 11 12.32 35.21 -8.84
N ARG A 12 11.49 35.60 -7.88
CA ARG A 12 11.62 35.17 -6.48
C ARG A 12 11.45 33.66 -6.34
N ILE A 13 10.43 33.08 -6.99
CA ILE A 13 10.19 31.64 -7.00
C ILE A 13 11.40 30.90 -7.60
N LEU A 14 11.95 31.41 -8.71
CA LEU A 14 13.14 30.83 -9.33
C LEU A 14 14.37 30.97 -8.43
N ASN A 15 14.46 31.98 -7.58
CA ASN A 15 15.54 32.13 -6.59
C ASN A 15 15.27 31.41 -5.26
N ASN A 16 14.38 30.41 -5.26
CA ASN A 16 14.00 29.61 -4.09
C ASN A 16 13.44 30.45 -2.93
N GLN A 17 12.87 31.62 -3.22
CA GLN A 17 12.13 32.40 -2.23
C GLN A 17 10.66 31.99 -2.25
N GLN A 18 10.09 31.80 -1.07
CA GLN A 18 8.67 31.48 -0.92
C GLN A 18 7.83 32.73 -1.16
N VAL A 19 6.93 32.66 -2.13
CA VAL A 19 5.91 33.68 -2.41
C VAL A 19 4.56 33.08 -2.05
N ASP A 20 3.84 33.70 -1.12
CA ASP A 20 2.51 33.24 -0.73
C ASP A 20 1.49 33.58 -1.84
N LYS A 21 0.75 32.55 -2.27
CA LYS A 21 -0.35 32.62 -3.26
C LYS A 21 -0.11 33.59 -4.45
N PRO A 22 0.95 33.40 -5.26
CA PRO A 22 1.25 34.29 -6.37
C PRO A 22 0.18 34.21 -7.46
N ILE A 23 -0.25 35.36 -7.95
CA ILE A 23 -1.19 35.52 -9.06
C ILE A 23 -0.39 35.68 -10.35
N LEU A 24 -0.51 34.70 -11.24
CA LEU A 24 0.21 34.64 -12.51
C LEU A 24 -0.76 34.50 -13.68
N GLN A 25 -0.31 34.88 -14.87
CA GLN A 25 -1.01 34.68 -16.11
C GLN A 25 -0.43 33.49 -16.89
N VAL A 26 -1.30 32.59 -17.34
CA VAL A 26 -0.99 31.52 -18.29
C VAL A 26 -1.04 32.10 -19.70
N LEU A 27 0.11 32.42 -20.29
CA LEU A 27 0.16 33.00 -21.63
C LEU A 27 -0.08 31.97 -22.73
N ASN A 28 0.36 30.73 -22.51
CA ASN A 28 0.20 29.63 -23.44
C ASN A 28 0.43 28.29 -22.71
N PHE A 29 -0.03 27.20 -23.31
CA PHE A 29 0.33 25.86 -22.88
C PHE A 29 0.57 24.95 -24.09
N LYS A 30 1.44 23.95 -23.95
CA LYS A 30 1.75 22.97 -24.99
C LYS A 30 1.66 21.55 -24.44
N PRO A 31 0.97 20.63 -25.13
CA PRO A 31 1.04 19.22 -24.78
C PRO A 31 2.45 18.69 -25.06
N ILE A 32 2.92 17.81 -24.18
CA ILE A 32 4.15 17.04 -24.32
C ILE A 32 3.72 15.58 -24.46
N SER A 33 3.97 14.99 -25.62
CA SER A 33 3.66 13.58 -25.87
C SER A 33 4.51 12.68 -24.96
N SER A 34 3.83 11.89 -24.13
CA SER A 34 4.38 10.80 -23.34
C SER A 34 3.50 9.57 -23.56
N ASN A 35 4.09 8.36 -23.60
CA ASN A 35 3.38 7.11 -23.90
C ASN A 35 2.31 6.70 -22.87
N THR A 36 2.22 7.38 -21.73
CA THR A 36 1.41 6.95 -20.56
C THR A 36 0.41 7.98 -20.04
N ALA A 37 0.59 9.28 -20.32
CA ALA A 37 -0.37 10.34 -19.94
C ALA A 37 -0.08 11.65 -20.68
N ASP A 38 -1.14 12.40 -21.01
CA ASP A 38 -1.01 13.77 -21.57
C ASP A 38 -0.39 14.70 -20.53
N ARG A 39 0.73 15.34 -20.86
CA ARG A 39 1.42 16.30 -19.98
C ARG A 39 1.36 17.70 -20.60
N TYR A 40 1.12 18.73 -19.80
CA TYR A 40 1.07 20.11 -20.29
C TYR A 40 2.20 20.97 -19.72
N ARG A 41 2.95 21.62 -20.62
CA ARG A 41 3.90 22.67 -20.27
C ARG A 41 3.21 24.02 -20.35
N LEU A 42 3.30 24.82 -19.30
CA LEU A 42 2.76 26.16 -19.22
C LEU A 42 3.84 27.21 -19.51
N LEU A 43 3.42 28.31 -20.13
CA LEU A 43 4.16 29.56 -20.19
C LEU A 43 3.52 30.53 -19.19
N LEU A 44 4.16 30.71 -18.04
CA LEU A 44 3.67 31.56 -16.95
C LEU A 44 4.30 32.96 -17.00
N SER A 45 3.53 33.95 -16.57
CA SER A 45 3.93 35.35 -16.57
C SER A 45 3.42 36.07 -15.32
N ASP A 46 4.27 36.80 -14.61
CA ASP A 46 3.87 37.69 -13.51
C ASP A 46 3.64 39.15 -13.97
N GLY A 47 3.73 39.41 -15.28
CA GLY A 47 3.62 40.74 -15.88
C GLY A 47 4.96 41.45 -16.07
N VAL A 48 6.05 40.94 -15.49
CA VAL A 48 7.42 41.47 -15.60
C VAL A 48 8.38 40.44 -16.21
N GLN A 49 8.22 39.16 -15.87
CA GLN A 49 9.03 38.06 -16.35
C GLN A 49 8.16 36.87 -16.80
N CYS A 50 8.60 36.21 -17.87
CA CYS A 50 8.04 34.94 -18.32
C CYS A 50 8.92 33.77 -17.90
N HIS A 51 8.28 32.67 -17.55
CA HIS A 51 8.94 31.39 -17.33
C HIS A 51 8.35 30.31 -18.23
N THR A 52 9.21 29.72 -19.07
CA THR A 52 8.85 28.73 -20.09
C THR A 52 8.92 27.28 -19.59
N TYR A 53 9.58 27.03 -18.46
CA TYR A 53 9.75 25.70 -17.89
C TYR A 53 8.77 25.44 -16.74
N ALA A 54 7.52 25.87 -16.90
CA ALA A 54 6.45 25.53 -15.95
C ALA A 54 5.70 24.25 -16.41
N MET A 55 5.44 23.34 -15.48
CA MET A 55 4.73 22.09 -15.70
C MET A 55 3.46 22.07 -14.86
N LEU A 56 2.34 21.67 -15.47
CA LEU A 56 1.09 21.41 -14.76
C LEU A 56 1.10 19.98 -14.21
N GLY A 57 0.75 19.79 -12.93
CA GLY A 57 0.56 18.46 -12.35
C GLY A 57 -0.57 17.71 -13.04
N THR A 58 -0.46 16.38 -13.20
CA THR A 58 -1.46 15.62 -13.98
C THR A 58 -2.83 15.61 -13.34
N GLN A 59 -2.91 15.80 -12.02
CA GLN A 59 -4.17 15.95 -11.30
C GLN A 59 -4.98 17.17 -11.76
N LEU A 60 -4.33 18.18 -12.36
CA LEU A 60 -4.95 19.39 -12.88
C LEU A 60 -5.19 19.34 -14.40
N ASN A 61 -4.81 18.24 -15.07
CA ASN A 61 -5.02 18.10 -16.52
C ASN A 61 -6.49 18.26 -16.92
N GLY A 62 -7.40 17.80 -16.06
CA GLY A 62 -8.84 17.98 -16.22
C GLY A 62 -9.25 19.44 -16.47
N MET A 63 -8.54 20.40 -15.85
CA MET A 63 -8.84 21.82 -16.00
C MET A 63 -8.47 22.37 -17.39
N ILE A 64 -7.47 21.78 -18.07
CA ILE A 64 -7.16 22.11 -19.46
C ILE A 64 -8.13 21.41 -20.41
N THR A 65 -8.41 20.12 -20.21
CA THR A 65 -9.33 19.37 -21.08
C THR A 65 -10.77 19.89 -20.99
N ASN A 66 -11.17 20.42 -19.83
CA ASN A 66 -12.50 21.00 -19.60
C ASN A 66 -12.58 22.49 -19.99
N ASN A 67 -11.54 23.08 -20.59
CA ASN A 67 -11.44 24.52 -20.93
C ASN A 67 -11.71 25.45 -19.73
N GLU A 68 -11.22 25.09 -18.55
CA GLU A 68 -11.20 25.99 -17.40
C GLU A 68 -9.94 26.87 -17.42
N ILE A 69 -8.81 26.32 -17.89
CA ILE A 69 -7.56 27.03 -18.10
C ILE A 69 -7.30 27.19 -19.60
N ASP A 70 -7.57 28.39 -20.10
CA ASP A 70 -7.34 28.77 -21.49
C ASP A 70 -6.14 29.72 -21.64
N LYS A 71 -5.76 29.98 -22.90
CA LYS A 71 -4.78 31.01 -23.23
C LYS A 71 -5.16 32.36 -22.60
N PHE A 72 -4.22 32.98 -21.91
CA PHE A 72 -4.37 34.24 -21.16
C PHE A 72 -5.13 34.15 -19.83
N ALA A 73 -5.45 32.95 -19.34
CA ALA A 73 -6.08 32.78 -18.04
C ALA A 73 -5.21 33.35 -16.91
N VAL A 74 -5.85 33.91 -15.89
CA VAL A 74 -5.20 34.40 -14.67
C VAL A 74 -5.47 33.39 -13.57
N VAL A 75 -4.41 32.89 -12.96
CA VAL A 75 -4.43 31.82 -11.98
C VAL A 75 -3.67 32.23 -10.72
N GLN A 76 -4.19 31.85 -9.56
CA GLN A 76 -3.48 31.89 -8.30
C GLN A 76 -2.84 30.53 -8.07
N LEU A 77 -1.55 30.49 -7.75
CA LEU A 77 -0.90 29.23 -7.38
C LEU A 77 -1.10 29.00 -5.89
N ASP A 78 -1.89 27.99 -5.52
CA ASP A 78 -2.13 27.64 -4.11
C ASP A 78 -1.04 26.70 -3.58
N LYS A 79 -0.54 25.81 -4.44
CA LYS A 79 0.58 24.93 -4.12
C LYS A 79 1.49 24.77 -5.34
N TYR A 80 2.76 25.11 -5.17
CA TYR A 80 3.77 24.99 -6.23
C TYR A 80 5.12 24.59 -5.66
N MET A 81 5.99 24.06 -6.51
CA MET A 81 7.37 23.72 -6.19
C MET A 81 8.29 24.19 -7.31
N CYS A 82 9.47 24.73 -6.98
CA CYS A 82 10.49 25.08 -7.96
C CYS A 82 11.69 24.14 -7.80
N ASN A 83 11.97 23.35 -8.83
CA ASN A 83 13.08 22.41 -8.85
C ASN A 83 14.21 22.92 -9.73
N VAL A 84 15.43 22.90 -9.21
CA VAL A 84 16.64 23.27 -9.97
C VAL A 84 17.19 22.02 -10.64
N VAL A 85 17.01 21.88 -11.97
CA VAL A 85 17.51 20.74 -12.75
C VAL A 85 18.96 20.97 -13.20
N SER A 86 19.33 22.24 -13.42
CA SER A 86 20.70 22.71 -13.67
C SER A 86 20.78 24.18 -13.23
N PRO A 87 21.99 24.75 -13.00
CA PRO A 87 22.12 26.16 -12.61
C PRO A 87 21.34 27.12 -13.53
N ASP A 88 21.34 26.82 -14.83
CA ASP A 88 20.67 27.60 -15.87
C ASP A 88 19.24 27.12 -16.19
N LYS A 89 18.77 26.03 -15.57
CA LYS A 89 17.47 25.42 -15.89
C LYS A 89 16.71 25.05 -14.62
N LYS A 90 15.77 25.91 -14.26
CA LYS A 90 14.84 25.74 -13.16
C LYS A 90 13.46 25.41 -13.71
N VAL A 91 12.75 24.48 -13.08
CA VAL A 91 11.44 23.98 -13.51
C VAL A 91 10.43 24.28 -12.41
N LEU A 92 9.39 25.03 -12.75
CA LEU A 92 8.28 25.35 -11.85
C LEU A 92 7.17 24.30 -12.01
N ILE A 93 6.80 23.61 -10.95
CA ILE A 93 5.74 22.60 -10.96
C ILE A 93 4.54 23.16 -10.20
N VAL A 94 3.41 23.24 -10.88
CA VAL A 94 2.14 23.68 -10.30
C VAL A 94 1.36 22.45 -9.84
N LEU A 95 1.18 22.32 -8.52
CA LEU A 95 0.51 21.18 -7.90
C LEU A 95 -0.97 21.47 -7.62
N ASP A 96 -1.28 22.72 -7.31
CA ASP A 96 -2.64 23.20 -7.06
C ASP A 96 -2.77 24.67 -7.47
N LEU A 97 -3.91 25.05 -8.02
CA LEU A 97 -4.19 26.41 -8.50
C LEU A 97 -5.68 26.74 -8.48
N THR A 98 -5.98 28.01 -8.27
CA THR A 98 -7.33 28.58 -8.40
C THR A 98 -7.40 29.49 -9.62
N VAL A 99 -8.40 29.28 -10.50
CA VAL A 99 -8.63 30.15 -11.67
C VAL A 99 -9.35 31.42 -11.23
N ILE A 100 -8.68 32.57 -11.33
CA ILE A 100 -9.25 33.89 -10.97
C ILE A 100 -10.04 34.46 -12.15
N ALA A 101 -9.50 34.35 -13.37
CA ALA A 101 -10.17 34.82 -14.57
C ALA A 101 -9.85 33.90 -15.75
N LYS A 102 -10.89 33.55 -16.51
CA LYS A 102 -10.73 32.75 -17.72
C LYS A 102 -10.01 33.53 -18.81
N GLY A 103 -9.25 32.82 -19.63
CA GLY A 103 -8.51 33.41 -20.74
C GLY A 103 -9.39 34.14 -21.75
N SER A 104 -10.61 33.65 -21.96
CA SER A 104 -11.64 34.30 -22.79
C SER A 104 -12.10 35.66 -22.26
N THR A 105 -12.04 35.89 -20.95
CA THR A 105 -12.41 37.17 -20.31
C THR A 105 -11.26 38.15 -20.30
N VAL A 106 -10.01 37.66 -20.20
CA VAL A 106 -8.81 38.50 -20.15
C VAL A 106 -8.37 38.91 -21.55
N GLY A 107 -8.37 37.97 -22.51
CA GLY A 107 -8.19 38.21 -23.96
C GLY A 107 -6.83 38.76 -24.41
N CYS A 108 -6.01 39.28 -23.50
CA CYS A 108 -4.73 39.92 -23.82
C CYS A 108 -3.63 39.54 -22.82
N ARG A 109 -2.37 39.77 -23.23
CA ARG A 109 -1.21 39.64 -22.35
C ARG A 109 -1.19 40.82 -21.36
N LEU A 110 -1.11 40.51 -20.07
CA LEU A 110 -0.99 41.50 -19.00
C LEU A 110 0.49 41.79 -18.71
N GLY A 111 0.84 43.08 -18.61
CA GLY A 111 2.21 43.56 -18.37
C GLY A 111 3.12 43.57 -19.60
N SER A 112 4.43 43.76 -19.39
CA SER A 112 5.47 43.70 -20.43
C SER A 112 6.56 42.67 -20.07
N PRO A 113 6.25 41.36 -20.07
CA PRO A 113 7.16 40.38 -19.53
C PRO A 113 8.32 40.03 -20.47
N VAL A 114 9.53 39.93 -19.92
CA VAL A 114 10.75 39.53 -20.64
C VAL A 114 11.05 38.04 -20.37
N ILE A 115 11.55 37.31 -21.36
CA ILE A 115 12.10 35.96 -21.16
C ILE A 115 13.60 36.13 -20.88
N PRO A 116 14.12 35.70 -19.71
CA PRO A 116 15.55 35.77 -19.44
C PRO A 116 16.29 34.89 -20.45
N THR A 117 17.00 35.52 -21.37
CA THR A 117 17.96 34.86 -22.25
C THR A 117 19.31 34.93 -21.56
N SER A 118 19.85 33.78 -21.16
CA SER A 118 21.25 33.68 -20.78
C SER A 118 22.11 34.01 -22.02
N SER A 119 22.91 35.08 -21.90
CA SER A 119 23.97 35.55 -22.81
C SER A 119 23.58 35.98 -24.23
N SER A 120 23.55 37.29 -24.45
CA SER A 120 24.18 37.91 -25.64
C SER A 120 24.53 39.37 -25.36
N SER A 121 25.80 39.59 -25.02
CA SER A 121 26.41 40.91 -25.04
C SER A 121 26.66 41.34 -26.50
N GLY A 122 26.11 42.48 -26.89
CA GLY A 122 26.79 43.43 -27.78
C GLY A 122 26.61 43.32 -29.30
N ALA A 123 25.93 44.34 -29.84
CA ALA A 123 26.29 45.12 -31.04
C ALA A 123 25.85 44.66 -32.45
N ALA A 124 24.90 45.43 -32.99
CA ALA A 124 24.82 46.05 -34.33
C ALA A 124 25.42 45.35 -35.58
N GLN A 125 24.54 45.20 -36.58
CA GLN A 125 24.80 45.15 -38.03
C GLN A 125 25.80 46.23 -38.52
N PRO A 126 26.56 46.02 -39.64
CA PRO A 126 25.95 45.84 -40.97
C PRO A 126 26.66 44.94 -42.02
N THR A 127 25.82 44.40 -42.91
CA THR A 127 25.93 44.13 -44.37
C THR A 127 27.20 43.52 -45.03
N ASP A 128 26.99 42.30 -45.55
CA ASP A 128 27.08 41.83 -46.96
C ASP A 128 28.41 41.79 -47.74
N GLY A 129 28.63 40.65 -48.43
CA GLY A 129 29.59 40.50 -49.54
C GLY A 129 30.41 39.19 -49.62
N GLY A 130 29.91 38.17 -50.33
CA GLY A 130 30.65 37.50 -51.43
C GLY A 130 31.56 36.26 -51.22
N THR A 131 31.04 35.09 -51.65
CA THR A 131 31.63 34.05 -52.56
C THR A 131 32.84 33.14 -52.21
N ASN A 132 32.57 31.82 -52.37
CA ASN A 132 33.33 30.75 -53.06
C ASN A 132 34.67 30.16 -52.52
N LYS A 133 34.64 28.87 -52.07
CA LYS A 133 35.23 27.65 -52.71
C LYS A 133 35.49 26.50 -51.71
N ALA A 134 35.28 25.27 -52.16
CA ALA A 134 35.61 23.97 -51.53
C ALA A 134 36.95 23.41 -52.11
N PRO A 135 37.38 22.13 -51.93
CA PRO A 135 37.22 21.11 -50.85
C PRO A 135 38.57 20.35 -50.50
N LEU A 136 38.47 19.24 -49.74
CA LEU A 136 39.42 18.09 -49.55
C LEU A 136 40.40 18.22 -48.36
N GLN A 137 40.70 17.20 -47.54
CA GLN A 137 40.97 15.79 -47.85
C GLN A 137 40.98 14.87 -46.60
N GLN A 138 40.70 13.60 -46.85
CA GLN A 138 40.68 12.42 -45.96
C GLN A 138 42.09 11.85 -45.76
N ASN A 139 42.44 11.32 -44.57
CA ASN A 139 43.28 10.11 -44.48
C ASN A 139 43.35 9.41 -43.11
N ASN A 140 43.60 8.11 -43.23
CA ASN A 140 43.51 6.99 -42.28
C ASN A 140 44.72 6.79 -41.34
N ALA A 141 44.44 5.99 -40.30
CA ALA A 141 45.26 4.93 -39.67
C ALA A 141 46.07 5.21 -38.37
N ALA A 142 45.74 4.39 -37.37
CA ALA A 142 46.37 4.10 -36.06
C ALA A 142 47.68 3.26 -36.23
N PRO A 143 48.39 2.73 -35.19
CA PRO A 143 48.07 2.63 -33.75
C PRO A 143 49.25 2.86 -32.77
N SER A 144 48.94 3.11 -31.48
CA SER A 144 49.90 2.86 -30.40
C SER A 144 49.22 2.51 -29.08
N SER A 145 49.63 1.34 -28.60
CA SER A 145 49.36 0.57 -27.39
C SER A 145 49.53 1.28 -26.04
N PHE A 146 48.69 0.85 -25.11
CA PHE A 146 48.91 0.63 -23.67
C PHE A 146 49.53 1.77 -22.84
N GLY A 147 48.65 2.52 -22.17
CA GLY A 147 48.98 3.32 -20.99
C GLY A 147 47.74 3.47 -20.10
N ASN A 148 47.83 2.92 -18.88
CA ASN A 148 46.87 3.05 -17.78
C ASN A 148 46.17 4.41 -17.76
N ARG A 149 44.87 4.45 -18.08
CA ARG A 149 43.99 5.52 -17.60
C ARG A 149 43.52 5.14 -16.22
N ALA A 150 44.23 5.66 -15.23
CA ALA A 150 43.70 5.88 -13.90
C ALA A 150 42.35 6.61 -14.04
N TYR A 151 41.32 6.07 -13.41
CA TYR A 151 40.05 6.75 -13.24
C TYR A 151 40.33 8.10 -12.57
N PRO A 152 39.85 9.23 -13.12
CA PRO A 152 39.82 10.45 -12.35
C PRO A 152 38.82 10.22 -11.21
N ALA A 153 39.35 10.03 -10.00
CA ALA A 153 38.61 10.19 -8.77
C ALA A 153 38.30 11.69 -8.63
N SER A 154 37.28 12.15 -9.35
CA SER A 154 36.55 13.36 -9.00
C SER A 154 35.17 12.91 -8.58
N THR A 155 34.90 12.99 -7.28
CA THR A 155 33.58 12.92 -6.68
C THR A 155 32.70 13.96 -7.36
N SER A 156 32.03 13.57 -8.44
CA SER A 156 30.97 14.37 -9.05
C SER A 156 29.90 14.56 -7.99
N ASP A 157 29.50 15.81 -7.74
CA ASP A 157 28.36 16.19 -6.91
C ASP A 157 27.10 15.45 -7.39
N VAL A 158 26.88 14.24 -6.88
CA VAL A 158 25.64 13.51 -7.07
C VAL A 158 24.59 14.25 -6.27
N VAL A 159 23.67 14.91 -6.97
CA VAL A 159 22.55 15.62 -6.32
C VAL A 159 21.67 14.58 -5.65
N VAL A 160 21.82 14.46 -4.32
CA VAL A 160 21.00 13.59 -3.47
C VAL A 160 19.72 14.33 -3.12
N VAL A 161 18.56 13.69 -3.34
CA VAL A 161 17.25 14.21 -2.96
C VAL A 161 16.62 13.35 -1.85
N PRO A 162 15.81 13.93 -0.94
CA PRO A 162 15.06 13.16 0.05
C PRO A 162 13.96 12.30 -0.57
N ILE A 163 13.69 11.12 -0.02
CA ILE A 163 12.62 10.18 -0.40
C ILE A 163 11.26 10.88 -0.45
N ALA A 164 10.90 11.69 0.55
CA ALA A 164 9.61 12.38 0.59
C ALA A 164 9.44 13.42 -0.54
N SER A 165 10.54 13.87 -1.16
CA SER A 165 10.52 14.80 -2.29
C SER A 165 10.42 14.11 -3.64
N LEU A 166 10.53 12.78 -3.67
CA LEU A 166 10.38 11.99 -4.88
C LEU A 166 8.95 12.12 -5.40
N THR A 167 8.86 12.40 -6.69
CA THR A 167 7.59 12.43 -7.40
C THR A 167 7.74 11.72 -8.74
N PRO A 168 6.66 11.16 -9.29
CA PRO A 168 6.58 10.63 -10.65
C PRO A 168 6.92 11.62 -11.78
N TYR A 169 7.36 12.83 -11.45
CA TYR A 169 7.68 13.90 -12.41
C TYR A 169 9.18 14.18 -12.48
N GLN A 170 9.97 13.49 -11.67
CA GLN A 170 11.41 13.63 -11.60
C GLN A 170 12.08 12.43 -12.27
N ASN A 171 12.59 12.62 -13.48
CA ASN A 171 13.25 11.55 -14.24
C ASN A 171 14.76 11.43 -13.92
N ARG A 172 15.29 12.31 -13.06
CA ARG A 172 16.69 12.33 -12.63
C ARG A 172 16.79 12.79 -11.19
N TRP A 173 17.01 11.83 -10.31
CA TRP A 173 17.28 12.02 -8.89
C TRP A 173 18.23 10.92 -8.43
N THR A 174 18.88 11.12 -7.30
CA THR A 174 19.57 10.03 -6.59
C THR A 174 19.14 10.10 -5.14
N ILE A 175 18.74 8.98 -4.56
CA ILE A 175 18.54 8.92 -3.12
C ILE A 175 19.73 8.28 -2.45
N ARG A 176 19.99 8.71 -1.22
CA ARG A 176 20.89 8.05 -0.31
C ARG A 176 20.04 7.48 0.81
N ALA A 177 19.90 6.17 0.83
CA ALA A 177 19.02 5.51 1.78
C ALA A 177 19.70 4.28 2.37
N ARG A 178 19.33 3.96 3.62
CA ARG A 178 19.69 2.72 4.27
C ARG A 178 18.69 1.65 3.89
N VAL A 179 19.18 0.48 3.51
CA VAL A 179 18.31 -0.68 3.28
C VAL A 179 17.86 -1.21 4.63
N THR A 180 16.59 -1.04 4.98
CA THR A 180 16.03 -1.51 6.25
C THR A 180 15.55 -2.94 6.15
N ASN A 181 14.97 -3.31 5.01
CA ASN A 181 14.43 -4.65 4.78
C ASN A 181 14.75 -5.13 3.37
N LYS A 182 14.87 -6.44 3.21
CA LYS A 182 15.11 -7.11 1.93
C LYS A 182 14.34 -8.43 1.92
N SER A 183 13.48 -8.59 0.91
CA SER A 183 12.70 -9.81 0.73
C SER A 183 13.49 -10.89 -0.02
N ASN A 184 13.05 -12.14 0.12
CA ASN A 184 13.59 -13.25 -0.66
C ASN A 184 13.12 -13.16 -2.11
N ILE A 185 13.89 -13.76 -3.02
CA ILE A 185 13.54 -13.82 -4.44
C ILE A 185 12.24 -14.61 -4.60
N ARG A 186 11.23 -13.96 -5.15
CA ARG A 186 9.94 -14.56 -5.52
C ARG A 186 9.90 -14.80 -7.01
N THR A 187 9.48 -15.99 -7.41
CA THR A 187 9.30 -16.36 -8.82
C THR A 187 7.82 -16.37 -9.19
N TRP A 188 7.50 -15.97 -10.41
CA TRP A 188 6.17 -16.10 -10.99
C TRP A 188 6.28 -16.75 -12.37
N SER A 189 5.23 -17.47 -12.77
CA SER A 189 5.11 -18.07 -14.10
C SER A 189 3.69 -17.87 -14.61
N ASN A 190 3.56 -17.33 -15.82
CA ASN A 190 2.29 -17.15 -16.50
C ASN A 190 2.42 -17.47 -18.00
N SER A 191 1.32 -17.38 -18.73
CA SER A 191 1.29 -17.65 -20.17
C SER A 191 2.19 -16.74 -21.02
N LYS A 192 2.66 -15.61 -20.47
CA LYS A 192 3.58 -14.67 -21.12
C LYS A 192 5.06 -14.91 -20.77
N GLY A 193 5.35 -15.78 -19.80
CA GLY A 193 6.71 -16.16 -19.43
C GLY A 193 6.87 -16.43 -17.93
N GLU A 194 8.10 -16.77 -17.57
CA GLU A 194 8.55 -16.84 -16.18
C GLU A 194 9.35 -15.59 -15.81
N GLY A 195 9.30 -15.21 -14.54
CA GLY A 195 10.04 -14.08 -14.02
C GLY A 195 10.35 -14.22 -12.55
N LYS A 196 11.27 -13.39 -12.07
CA LYS A 196 11.62 -13.31 -10.66
C LYS A 196 11.74 -11.87 -10.21
N LEU A 197 11.46 -11.63 -8.95
CA LEU A 197 11.60 -10.32 -8.33
C LEU A 197 12.04 -10.44 -6.88
N PHE A 198 12.70 -9.41 -6.38
CA PHE A 198 12.82 -9.19 -4.94
C PHE A 198 12.51 -7.72 -4.66
N SER A 199 12.10 -7.46 -3.42
CA SER A 199 11.79 -6.11 -2.95
C SER A 199 12.65 -5.75 -1.76
N MET A 200 12.89 -4.46 -1.56
CA MET A 200 13.62 -3.92 -0.44
C MET A 200 12.94 -2.65 0.04
N ASP A 201 13.05 -2.37 1.33
CA ASP A 201 12.56 -1.14 1.93
C ASP A 201 13.78 -0.24 2.21
N LEU A 202 13.67 1.02 1.81
CA LEU A 202 14.70 2.03 1.85
C LEU A 202 14.25 3.15 2.78
N LEU A 203 15.13 3.55 3.71
CA LEU A 203 14.86 4.59 4.69
C LEU A 203 15.89 5.71 4.55
N ASP A 204 15.41 6.95 4.57
CA ASP A 204 16.22 8.15 4.73
C ASP A 204 15.65 9.05 5.85
N GLU A 205 16.18 10.27 5.99
CA GLU A 205 15.70 11.25 6.98
C GLU A 205 14.25 11.71 6.77
N SER A 206 13.74 11.56 5.55
CA SER A 206 12.47 12.14 5.13
C SER A 206 11.33 11.13 5.05
N GLY A 207 11.63 9.84 4.85
CA GLY A 207 10.61 8.80 4.79
C GLY A 207 11.12 7.42 4.40
N GLU A 208 10.16 6.52 4.19
CA GLU A 208 10.38 5.15 3.77
C GLU A 208 9.83 4.96 2.35
N ILE A 209 10.55 4.21 1.51
CA ILE A 209 10.08 3.82 0.17
C ILE A 209 10.45 2.38 -0.14
N ARG A 210 9.56 1.68 -0.83
CA ARG A 210 9.78 0.33 -1.31
C ARG A 210 10.32 0.33 -2.73
N ALA A 211 11.38 -0.45 -2.94
CA ALA A 211 11.96 -0.71 -4.25
C ALA A 211 11.87 -2.19 -4.62
N THR A 212 11.69 -2.48 -5.91
CA THR A 212 11.54 -3.84 -6.45
C THR A 212 12.51 -4.04 -7.61
N ALA A 213 13.27 -5.12 -7.61
CA ALA A 213 14.13 -5.50 -8.74
C ALA A 213 13.47 -6.65 -9.51
N PHE A 214 13.43 -6.56 -10.83
CA PHE A 214 12.88 -7.61 -11.69
C PHE A 214 13.99 -8.32 -12.49
N ASN A 215 13.87 -9.63 -12.64
CA ASN A 215 14.63 -10.48 -13.56
C ASN A 215 16.15 -10.28 -13.49
N ALA A 216 16.77 -9.66 -14.50
CA ALA A 216 18.22 -9.46 -14.56
C ALA A 216 18.74 -8.54 -13.44
N GLU A 217 17.94 -7.55 -13.03
CA GLU A 217 18.30 -6.66 -11.93
C GLU A 217 18.17 -7.36 -10.58
N CYS A 218 17.31 -8.39 -10.50
CA CYS A 218 17.27 -9.28 -9.35
C CYS A 218 18.62 -9.97 -9.17
N ASP A 219 19.15 -10.63 -10.20
CA ASP A 219 20.43 -11.32 -10.12
C ASP A 219 21.61 -10.40 -9.86
N ARG A 220 21.61 -9.21 -10.47
CA ARG A 220 22.71 -8.26 -10.33
C ARG A 220 22.82 -7.67 -8.93
N TYR A 221 21.69 -7.30 -8.34
CA TYR A 221 21.66 -6.50 -7.11
C TYR A 221 21.34 -7.30 -5.86
N TYR A 222 20.84 -8.53 -5.99
CA TYR A 222 20.53 -9.32 -4.80
C TYR A 222 21.76 -9.52 -3.93
N ASP A 223 22.90 -9.95 -4.45
CA ASP A 223 24.07 -10.19 -3.60
C ASP A 223 24.80 -8.91 -3.17
N VAL A 224 24.65 -7.82 -3.95
CA VAL A 224 25.27 -6.52 -3.65
C VAL A 224 24.55 -5.78 -2.53
N ILE A 225 23.24 -5.95 -2.43
CA ILE A 225 22.41 -5.23 -1.46
C ILE A 225 22.35 -6.01 -0.15
N GLU A 226 22.93 -5.42 0.89
CA GLU A 226 22.89 -5.92 2.26
C GLU A 226 22.01 -5.02 3.14
N VAL A 227 21.31 -5.66 4.09
CA VAL A 227 20.49 -4.96 5.08
C VAL A 227 21.39 -4.15 6.01
N ASN A 228 20.89 -3.00 6.47
CA ASN A 228 21.57 -2.00 7.30
C ASN A 228 22.74 -1.25 6.65
N LYS A 229 23.05 -1.50 5.37
CA LYS A 229 24.04 -0.69 4.64
C LYS A 229 23.38 0.48 3.91
N VAL A 230 24.13 1.57 3.78
CA VAL A 230 23.71 2.77 3.04
C VAL A 230 24.17 2.65 1.58
N SER A 231 23.24 2.81 0.66
CA SER A 231 23.49 2.74 -0.78
C SER A 231 22.95 3.97 -1.48
N LEU A 232 23.68 4.47 -2.50
CA LEU A 232 23.12 5.46 -3.42
C LEU A 232 22.39 4.74 -4.54
N ILE A 233 21.12 5.14 -4.73
CA ILE A 233 20.23 4.57 -5.73
C ILE A 233 19.78 5.72 -6.65
N PRO A 234 20.24 5.74 -7.91
CA PRO A 234 19.84 6.75 -8.88
C PRO A 234 18.44 6.46 -9.45
N SER A 235 17.93 7.46 -10.16
CA SER A 235 16.57 7.60 -10.64
C SER A 235 15.97 6.34 -11.26
N CYS A 236 14.69 6.18 -10.99
CA CYS A 236 13.89 5.02 -11.32
C CYS A 236 12.45 5.48 -11.67
N ASN A 237 11.70 4.72 -12.47
CA ASN A 237 10.45 5.13 -13.13
C ASN A 237 9.21 5.26 -12.22
N ASP A 238 8.18 5.89 -12.79
CA ASP A 238 7.13 6.77 -12.20
C ASP A 238 6.08 6.22 -11.22
N PHE A 239 6.04 4.95 -10.80
CA PHE A 239 4.91 4.48 -9.97
C PHE A 239 5.27 3.64 -8.74
N GLU A 240 6.39 2.93 -8.79
CA GLU A 240 7.04 2.25 -7.67
C GLU A 240 8.53 2.18 -8.02
N MET A 241 9.44 2.18 -7.04
CA MET A 241 10.88 2.18 -7.34
C MET A 241 11.31 0.81 -7.93
N SER A 242 11.07 0.60 -9.22
CA SER A 242 11.47 -0.60 -9.95
C SER A 242 12.86 -0.47 -10.56
N LEU A 243 13.87 -1.16 -10.02
CA LEU A 243 15.24 -1.07 -10.53
C LEU A 243 15.28 -1.40 -12.04
N ILE A 244 15.80 -0.47 -12.83
CA ILE A 244 15.97 -0.59 -14.28
C ILE A 244 17.44 -0.86 -14.62
N SER A 245 17.72 -1.31 -15.84
CA SER A 245 19.09 -1.65 -16.26
C SER A 245 20.06 -0.47 -16.32
N GLU A 246 19.57 0.77 -16.29
CA GLU A 246 20.39 1.98 -16.17
C GLU A 246 20.66 2.39 -14.71
N THR A 247 19.95 1.81 -13.75
CA THR A 247 20.18 2.09 -12.33
C THR A 247 21.52 1.49 -11.93
N THR A 248 22.41 2.29 -11.35
CA THR A 248 23.70 1.83 -10.80
C THR A 248 23.70 2.04 -9.29
N ILE A 249 23.60 0.96 -8.53
CA ILE A 249 23.63 1.03 -7.06
C ILE A 249 25.08 1.01 -6.61
N THR A 250 25.48 2.04 -5.86
CA THR A 250 26.84 2.12 -5.31
C THR A 250 26.76 2.06 -3.78
N PRO A 251 27.43 1.09 -3.13
CA PRO A 251 27.58 1.09 -1.69
C PRO A 251 28.28 2.38 -1.26
N CYS A 252 27.80 3.01 -0.19
CA CYS A 252 28.44 4.17 0.38
C CYS A 252 28.85 3.91 1.82
N ASP A 253 30.05 4.37 2.17
CA ASP A 253 30.53 4.28 3.53
C ASP A 253 29.65 5.17 4.45
N ASP A 254 29.35 4.64 5.64
CA ASP A 254 28.42 5.16 6.66
C ASP A 254 28.91 6.48 7.32
N VAL A 255 29.70 7.31 6.61
CA VAL A 255 30.42 8.47 7.16
C VAL A 255 29.51 9.69 7.37
N THR A 256 28.22 9.65 7.00
CA THR A 256 27.29 10.73 7.35
C THR A 256 26.33 10.31 8.46
N PRO A 257 26.38 10.98 9.63
CA PRO A 257 25.68 10.57 10.86
C PRO A 257 24.15 10.82 10.84
N ASN A 258 23.56 11.09 9.68
CA ASN A 258 22.27 11.77 9.61
C ASN A 258 21.13 10.87 9.08
N ILE A 259 21.42 9.71 8.48
CA ILE A 259 20.37 8.75 8.09
C ILE A 259 19.92 7.96 9.34
N PRO A 260 18.63 8.03 9.72
CA PRO A 260 18.13 7.36 10.92
C PRO A 260 18.33 5.84 10.82
N THR A 261 18.78 5.24 11.92
CA THR A 261 18.64 3.80 12.16
C THR A 261 17.16 3.46 12.29
N LEU A 262 16.77 2.27 11.81
CA LEU A 262 15.42 1.73 11.94
C LEU A 262 14.86 1.98 13.35
N GLN A 263 13.88 2.89 13.47
CA GLN A 263 13.28 3.22 14.75
C GLN A 263 12.03 2.37 14.97
N PHE A 264 11.95 1.75 16.14
CA PHE A 264 10.81 0.97 16.56
C PHE A 264 9.92 1.79 17.48
N ASN A 265 8.60 1.75 17.27
CA ASN A 265 7.63 2.34 18.18
C ASN A 265 6.88 1.22 18.93
N PHE A 266 7.56 0.61 19.91
CA PHE A 266 7.06 -0.58 20.57
C PHE A 266 5.78 -0.32 21.37
N VAL A 267 4.76 -1.10 21.07
CA VAL A 267 3.53 -1.19 21.85
C VAL A 267 3.68 -2.34 22.87
N PRO A 268 3.42 -2.10 24.17
CA PRO A 268 3.38 -3.17 25.18
C PRO A 268 2.33 -4.24 24.83
N ILE A 269 2.64 -5.51 25.10
CA ILE A 269 1.77 -6.65 24.73
C ILE A 269 0.42 -6.57 25.48
N SER A 270 0.41 -6.06 26.70
CA SER A 270 -0.81 -5.84 27.47
C SER A 270 -1.82 -4.89 26.81
N ARG A 271 -1.35 -3.93 26.01
CA ARG A 271 -2.22 -2.95 25.32
C ARG A 271 -2.79 -3.45 24.01
N LEU A 272 -2.43 -4.65 23.57
CA LEU A 272 -2.91 -5.20 22.30
C LEU A 272 -4.43 -5.43 22.29
N GLN A 273 -5.07 -5.61 23.46
CA GLN A 273 -6.53 -5.76 23.57
C GLN A 273 -7.31 -4.48 23.19
N GLU A 274 -6.70 -3.31 23.34
CA GLU A 274 -7.34 -2.02 23.05
C GLU A 274 -7.22 -1.62 21.57
N ILE A 275 -6.35 -2.31 20.82
CA ILE A 275 -6.03 -1.96 19.44
C ILE A 275 -7.02 -2.63 18.49
N SER A 276 -7.50 -1.86 17.51
CA SER A 276 -8.42 -2.38 16.50
C SER A 276 -7.77 -3.48 15.66
N LYS A 277 -8.58 -4.46 15.24
CA LYS A 277 -8.17 -5.47 14.27
C LYS A 277 -7.59 -4.84 13.01
N ASP A 278 -6.70 -5.58 12.35
CA ASP A 278 -5.99 -5.21 11.12
C ASP A 278 -5.01 -4.02 11.26
N SER A 279 -4.86 -3.45 12.45
CA SER A 279 -3.84 -2.41 12.71
C SER A 279 -2.44 -2.98 12.61
N VAL A 280 -1.49 -2.15 12.16
CA VAL A 280 -0.08 -2.50 12.01
C VAL A 280 0.72 -1.81 13.11
N ILE A 281 1.44 -2.60 13.91
CA ILE A 281 2.14 -2.13 15.12
C ILE A 281 3.54 -2.72 15.25
N ASP A 282 4.40 -2.07 16.03
CA ASP A 282 5.71 -2.61 16.38
C ASP A 282 5.65 -3.23 17.78
N VAL A 283 6.20 -4.43 17.95
CA VAL A 283 6.20 -5.15 19.24
C VAL A 283 7.56 -5.76 19.53
N ILE A 284 7.88 -5.95 20.80
CA ILE A 284 9.08 -6.65 21.25
C ILE A 284 8.73 -7.57 22.42
N GLY A 285 9.24 -8.79 22.40
CA GLY A 285 8.99 -9.77 23.45
C GLY A 285 10.00 -10.91 23.41
N VAL A 286 10.11 -11.62 24.53
CA VAL A 286 10.93 -12.83 24.65
C VAL A 286 10.11 -14.03 24.16
N CYS A 287 10.72 -14.84 23.31
CA CYS A 287 10.14 -16.08 22.83
C CYS A 287 10.12 -17.12 23.97
N LYS A 288 8.92 -17.43 24.48
CA LYS A 288 8.73 -18.44 25.53
C LYS A 288 8.66 -19.86 24.96
N SER A 289 7.95 -20.02 23.85
CA SER A 289 7.80 -21.29 23.15
C SER A 289 7.54 -21.06 21.66
N ALA A 290 7.94 -22.02 20.83
CA ALA A 290 7.69 -22.03 19.40
C ALA A 290 7.04 -23.36 19.02
N SER A 291 6.02 -23.31 18.15
CA SER A 291 5.38 -24.51 17.63
C SER A 291 6.24 -25.20 16.58
N ASP A 292 5.93 -26.47 16.31
CA ASP A 292 6.48 -27.15 15.13
C ASP A 292 6.05 -26.44 13.83
N LEU A 293 6.85 -26.63 12.77
CA LEU A 293 6.56 -26.09 11.44
C LEU A 293 5.33 -26.78 10.86
N GLN A 294 4.29 -26.02 10.55
CA GLN A 294 3.08 -26.50 9.90
C GLN A 294 3.07 -26.08 8.43
N THR A 295 2.50 -26.90 7.55
CA THR A 295 2.26 -26.53 6.16
C THR A 295 0.76 -26.31 5.98
N VAL A 296 0.38 -25.11 5.56
CA VAL A 296 -1.02 -24.69 5.36
C VAL A 296 -1.24 -24.37 3.89
N THR A 297 -2.20 -25.05 3.27
CA THR A 297 -2.59 -24.79 1.88
C THR A 297 -3.62 -23.66 1.81
N ARG A 298 -3.30 -22.58 1.10
CA ARG A 298 -4.21 -21.44 0.90
C ARG A 298 -5.39 -21.86 0.02
N ARG A 299 -6.61 -21.86 0.58
CA ARG A 299 -7.85 -22.27 -0.12
C ARG A 299 -8.08 -21.58 -1.47
N THR A 300 -7.68 -20.32 -1.62
CA THR A 300 -7.97 -19.53 -2.82
C THR A 300 -7.02 -19.76 -3.99
N THR A 301 -5.78 -20.17 -3.75
CA THR A 301 -4.77 -20.38 -4.82
C THR A 301 -4.10 -21.74 -4.77
N SER A 302 -4.57 -22.62 -3.89
CA SER A 302 -3.98 -23.95 -3.65
C SER A 302 -2.46 -23.92 -3.40
N GLN A 303 -1.94 -22.79 -2.91
CA GLN A 303 -0.52 -22.61 -2.65
C GLN A 303 -0.19 -23.08 -1.24
N GLU A 304 0.83 -23.92 -1.10
CA GLU A 304 1.35 -24.35 0.19
C GLU A 304 2.18 -23.23 0.84
N LEU A 305 1.86 -22.90 2.08
CA LEU A 305 2.54 -21.89 2.88
C LEU A 305 2.99 -22.53 4.18
N LYS A 306 4.27 -22.38 4.50
CA LYS A 306 4.80 -22.80 5.80
C LYS A 306 4.43 -21.78 6.87
N LYS A 307 3.98 -22.27 8.02
CA LYS A 307 3.45 -21.51 9.14
C LYS A 307 4.11 -22.01 10.42
N ARG A 308 4.52 -21.10 11.31
CA ARG A 308 4.99 -21.41 12.65
C ARG A 308 4.44 -20.39 13.63
N ASP A 309 3.87 -20.84 14.73
CA ASP A 309 3.33 -19.96 15.78
C ASP A 309 4.34 -19.85 16.92
N VAL A 310 4.59 -18.63 17.39
CA VAL A 310 5.59 -18.31 18.42
C VAL A 310 4.92 -17.54 19.55
N SER A 311 5.08 -18.00 20.78
CA SER A 311 4.60 -17.30 21.98
C SER A 311 5.60 -16.25 22.43
N LEU A 312 5.19 -14.98 22.40
CA LEU A 312 5.97 -13.85 22.89
C LEU A 312 5.45 -13.35 24.23
N VAL A 313 6.38 -13.01 25.12
CA VAL A 313 6.09 -12.48 26.47
C VAL A 313 6.88 -11.20 26.69
N ASP A 314 6.26 -10.18 27.28
CA ASP A 314 6.93 -8.95 27.70
C ASP A 314 6.94 -8.80 29.23
N ARG A 315 7.47 -7.67 29.70
CA ARG A 315 7.54 -7.31 31.13
C ARG A 315 6.18 -7.25 31.83
N SER A 316 5.08 -7.13 31.09
CA SER A 316 3.74 -7.11 31.67
C SER A 316 3.28 -8.50 32.11
N GLY A 317 4.00 -9.56 31.75
CA GLY A 317 3.61 -10.94 32.02
C GLY A 317 2.48 -11.44 31.13
N THR A 318 2.13 -10.67 30.11
CA THR A 318 1.14 -11.04 29.10
C THR A 318 1.82 -11.80 27.96
N GLU A 319 1.20 -12.90 27.52
CA GLU A 319 1.65 -13.75 26.43
C GLU A 319 0.77 -13.55 25.19
N VAL A 320 1.38 -13.43 24.01
CA VAL A 320 0.68 -13.32 22.73
C VAL A 320 1.27 -14.27 21.70
N SER A 321 0.41 -14.89 20.89
CA SER A 321 0.85 -15.71 19.76
C SER A 321 1.17 -14.85 18.53
N LEU A 322 2.37 -15.01 17.99
CA LEU A 322 2.86 -14.43 16.75
C LEU A 322 2.98 -15.52 15.67
N THR A 323 2.24 -15.39 14.58
CA THR A 323 2.34 -16.28 13.42
C THR A 323 3.41 -15.80 12.44
N LEU A 324 4.41 -16.65 12.22
CA LEU A 324 5.45 -16.53 11.20
C LEU A 324 5.05 -17.29 9.93
N TRP A 325 5.50 -16.79 8.77
CA TRP A 325 5.19 -17.36 7.46
C TRP A 325 6.44 -17.58 6.60
N GLY A 326 6.42 -18.61 5.75
CA GLY A 326 7.45 -18.89 4.75
C GLY A 326 8.85 -19.09 5.35
N ASP A 327 9.86 -18.46 4.77
CA ASP A 327 11.25 -18.58 5.22
C ASP A 327 11.47 -18.13 6.67
N GLN A 328 10.69 -17.14 7.14
CA GLN A 328 10.75 -16.70 8.55
C GLN A 328 10.25 -17.80 9.49
N ALA A 329 9.29 -18.62 9.05
CA ALA A 329 8.84 -19.78 9.81
C ALA A 329 9.87 -20.91 9.80
N GLU A 330 10.61 -21.11 8.69
CA GLU A 330 11.61 -22.17 8.58
C GLU A 330 12.89 -21.89 9.37
N LYS A 331 13.43 -20.68 9.23
CA LYS A 331 14.74 -20.28 9.77
C LYS A 331 14.67 -19.88 11.25
N PHE A 332 13.48 -19.71 11.82
CA PHE A 332 13.32 -19.29 13.20
C PHE A 332 13.70 -20.41 14.16
N ASP A 333 14.67 -20.16 15.03
CA ASP A 333 15.02 -21.02 16.15
C ASP A 333 14.60 -20.37 17.46
N GLY A 334 13.76 -21.06 18.23
CA GLY A 334 13.21 -20.59 19.51
C GLY A 334 13.85 -21.26 20.74
N SER A 335 14.89 -22.07 20.55
CA SER A 335 15.49 -22.91 21.61
C SER A 335 16.09 -22.12 22.77
N ASP A 336 16.72 -20.98 22.49
CA ASP A 336 17.45 -20.17 23.49
C ASP A 336 16.63 -19.02 24.08
N ASN A 337 15.29 -19.10 24.02
CA ASN A 337 14.39 -18.02 24.43
C ASN A 337 14.80 -16.63 23.87
N PRO A 338 14.99 -16.49 22.55
CA PRO A 338 15.50 -15.25 21.99
C PRO A 338 14.54 -14.08 22.17
N VAL A 339 15.09 -12.86 22.21
CA VAL A 339 14.29 -11.64 22.12
C VAL A 339 13.91 -11.41 20.66
N VAL A 340 12.62 -11.24 20.41
CA VAL A 340 12.08 -11.01 19.07
C VAL A 340 11.52 -9.60 19.01
N ALA A 341 12.06 -8.78 18.13
CA ALA A 341 11.49 -7.48 17.76
C ALA A 341 10.82 -7.59 16.40
N VAL A 342 9.57 -7.13 16.32
CA VAL A 342 8.78 -7.11 15.11
C VAL A 342 8.41 -5.68 14.77
N LYS A 343 8.76 -5.25 13.56
CA LYS A 343 8.24 -4.01 12.97
C LYS A 343 7.04 -4.32 12.09
N GLY A 344 5.95 -3.62 12.29
CA GLY A 344 4.75 -3.72 11.47
C GLY A 344 4.03 -5.07 11.51
N ALA A 345 3.88 -5.67 12.70
CA ALA A 345 3.01 -6.82 12.92
C ALA A 345 1.53 -6.43 12.74
N ARG A 346 0.74 -7.27 12.07
CA ARG A 346 -0.70 -7.06 11.97
C ARG A 346 -1.42 -7.69 13.15
N VAL A 347 -2.26 -6.92 13.84
CA VAL A 347 -3.15 -7.40 14.90
C VAL A 347 -4.33 -8.15 14.29
N SER A 348 -4.57 -9.38 14.73
CA SER A 348 -5.71 -10.21 14.36
C SER A 348 -6.50 -10.63 15.58
N ASP A 349 -7.82 -10.70 15.44
CA ASP A 349 -8.77 -11.18 16.45
C ASP A 349 -8.96 -12.71 16.40
N PHE A 350 -8.15 -13.42 15.61
CA PHE A 350 -8.23 -14.86 15.51
C PHE A 350 -7.84 -15.49 16.85
N SER A 351 -8.80 -16.18 17.49
CA SER A 351 -8.63 -16.84 18.78
C SER A 351 -8.25 -15.92 19.96
N GLY A 352 -8.83 -14.72 20.02
CA GLY A 352 -8.49 -13.71 21.03
C GLY A 352 -7.71 -12.59 20.36
N VAL A 353 -6.56 -12.20 20.90
CA VAL A 353 -5.65 -11.26 20.23
C VAL A 353 -4.39 -12.01 19.81
N SER A 354 -4.08 -11.97 18.52
CA SER A 354 -2.89 -12.59 17.94
C SER A 354 -2.20 -11.63 16.98
N LEU A 355 -0.93 -11.89 16.71
CA LEU A 355 -0.11 -11.12 15.78
C LEU A 355 0.24 -11.99 14.58
N SER A 356 0.25 -11.41 13.39
CA SER A 356 0.73 -12.09 12.19
C SER A 356 1.73 -11.21 11.47
N LEU A 357 2.82 -11.82 10.99
CA LEU A 357 3.69 -11.16 10.03
C LEU A 357 2.96 -10.99 8.70
N ILE A 358 3.08 -9.81 8.12
CA ILE A 358 2.67 -9.47 6.74
C ILE A 358 3.93 -9.27 5.89
N SER A 359 3.77 -9.14 4.57
CA SER A 359 4.91 -9.01 3.65
C SER A 359 5.75 -7.73 3.85
N SER A 360 5.22 -6.74 4.55
CA SER A 360 5.95 -5.53 4.95
C SER A 360 6.51 -5.60 6.38
N SER A 361 6.19 -6.65 7.15
CA SER A 361 6.73 -6.80 8.49
C SER A 361 8.20 -7.17 8.46
N MET A 362 8.95 -6.70 9.45
CA MET A 362 10.33 -7.08 9.66
C MET A 362 10.47 -7.81 11.00
N LEU A 363 11.12 -8.96 10.99
CA LEU A 363 11.45 -9.75 12.17
C LEU A 363 12.94 -9.62 12.45
N GLN A 364 13.31 -9.20 13.66
CA GLN A 364 14.70 -9.21 14.15
C GLN A 364 14.79 -10.09 15.39
N VAL A 365 15.75 -11.03 15.36
CA VAL A 365 16.05 -11.94 16.47
C VAL A 365 17.30 -11.42 17.17
N ASN A 366 17.21 -11.21 18.49
CA ASN A 366 18.24 -10.63 19.35
C ASN A 366 18.85 -9.32 18.80
N PRO A 367 18.04 -8.28 18.54
CA PRO A 367 18.57 -7.00 18.12
C PRO A 367 19.43 -6.36 19.23
N ASP A 368 20.53 -5.72 18.85
CA ASP A 368 21.40 -4.93 19.74
C ASP A 368 20.78 -3.55 20.00
N ILE A 369 19.69 -3.55 20.78
CA ILE A 369 18.97 -2.36 21.21
C ILE A 369 18.77 -2.40 22.74
N PRO A 370 18.72 -1.23 23.40
CA PRO A 370 18.57 -1.17 24.86
C PRO A 370 17.38 -1.98 25.38
N GLU A 371 16.22 -1.90 24.71
CA GLU A 371 14.99 -2.59 25.07
C GLU A 371 15.15 -4.12 25.07
N SER A 372 15.94 -4.64 24.12
CA SER A 372 16.23 -6.07 23.98
C SER A 372 17.07 -6.57 25.14
N HIS A 373 18.16 -5.87 25.46
CA HIS A 373 18.98 -6.18 26.64
C HIS A 373 18.18 -6.08 27.94
N ALA A 374 17.30 -5.08 28.01
CA ALA A 374 16.46 -4.86 29.18
C ALA A 374 15.41 -5.98 29.36
N LEU A 375 14.86 -6.54 28.27
CA LEU A 375 13.97 -7.70 28.29
C LEU A 375 14.71 -8.99 28.63
N MET A 376 15.87 -9.22 28.02
CA MET A 376 16.69 -10.41 28.29
C MET A 376 17.11 -10.50 29.77
N GLY A 377 17.54 -9.36 30.34
CA GLY A 377 17.90 -9.27 31.75
C GLY A 377 16.71 -9.40 32.71
N TRP A 378 15.51 -9.03 32.29
CA TRP A 378 14.28 -9.27 33.06
C TRP A 378 13.88 -10.75 33.03
N TYR A 379 13.88 -11.35 31.84
CA TYR A 379 13.47 -12.74 31.65
C TYR A 379 14.38 -13.72 32.39
N SER A 380 15.69 -13.47 32.36
CA SER A 380 16.70 -14.29 33.05
C SER A 380 16.61 -14.24 34.59
N ARG A 381 16.00 -13.20 35.15
CA ARG A 381 15.88 -13.03 36.62
C ARG A 381 14.54 -13.51 37.15
N GLU A 382 13.45 -13.16 36.46
CA GLU A 382 12.08 -13.31 36.97
C GLU A 382 11.13 -13.96 35.95
N GLY A 383 11.37 -13.77 34.65
CA GLY A 383 10.43 -14.16 33.60
C GLY A 383 10.29 -15.66 33.36
N THR A 384 11.33 -16.47 33.63
CA THR A 384 11.27 -17.94 33.45
C THR A 384 10.25 -18.60 34.38
N LEU A 385 10.01 -18.03 35.57
CA LEU A 385 9.10 -18.59 36.60
C LEU A 385 7.71 -17.93 36.60
N LEU A 386 7.49 -16.91 35.77
CA LEU A 386 6.26 -16.13 35.77
C LEU A 386 5.11 -16.93 35.13
N GLN A 387 3.99 -17.08 35.84
CA GLN A 387 2.75 -17.53 35.20
C GLN A 387 2.23 -16.41 34.30
N THR A 388 2.20 -16.67 33.00
CA THR A 388 1.80 -15.69 31.99
C THR A 388 0.30 -15.77 31.71
N HIS A 389 -0.31 -14.62 31.45
CA HIS A 389 -1.70 -14.54 31.00
C HIS A 389 -1.72 -14.47 29.46
N SER A 390 -2.23 -15.51 28.81
CA SER A 390 -2.30 -15.57 27.35
C SER A 390 -3.48 -14.77 26.81
N LEU A 391 -3.21 -13.87 25.86
CA LEU A 391 -4.23 -13.17 25.07
C LEU A 391 -4.79 -14.02 23.93
N SER A 392 -4.05 -15.06 23.55
CA SER A 392 -4.45 -16.02 22.52
C SER A 392 -4.95 -17.31 23.15
N ASN A 393 -6.20 -17.68 22.86
CA ASN A 393 -6.74 -18.98 23.24
C ASN A 393 -6.21 -20.03 22.29
N GLN A 394 -5.20 -20.80 22.72
CA GLN A 394 -4.76 -21.99 21.98
C GLN A 394 -5.96 -22.93 21.80
N ARG A 395 -6.33 -23.21 20.55
CA ARG A 395 -7.35 -24.20 20.19
C ARG A 395 -6.85 -25.61 20.53
N GLY A 396 -6.96 -26.01 21.79
CA GLY A 396 -7.45 -27.33 22.11
C GLY A 396 -8.95 -27.27 21.93
N GLY A 397 -9.49 -27.82 20.84
CA GLY A 397 -10.93 -27.84 20.62
C GLY A 397 -11.60 -28.51 21.82
N PRO A 398 -12.46 -27.81 22.59
CA PRO A 398 -13.27 -28.50 23.57
C PRO A 398 -14.20 -29.41 22.77
N MET A 399 -14.11 -30.72 23.03
CA MET A 399 -15.27 -31.59 22.86
C MET A 399 -16.35 -31.02 23.76
N GLY A 400 -17.13 -30.08 23.21
CA GLY A 400 -18.37 -29.65 23.79
C GLY A 400 -19.28 -30.85 23.81
N GLU A 401 -19.40 -31.43 25.00
CA GLU A 401 -20.49 -32.28 25.42
C GLU A 401 -21.79 -31.59 24.99
N TYR A 402 -22.37 -32.07 23.88
CA TYR A 402 -23.71 -31.67 23.48
C TYR A 402 -24.66 -32.28 24.52
N SER A 403 -24.91 -31.54 25.60
CA SER A 403 -26.14 -31.74 26.36
C SER A 403 -27.28 -31.57 25.38
N LEU A 404 -28.00 -32.66 25.09
CA LEU A 404 -29.28 -32.63 24.38
C LEU A 404 -30.22 -31.67 25.12
N PHE A 405 -30.23 -30.41 24.73
CA PHE A 405 -31.39 -29.56 24.95
C PHE A 405 -32.42 -29.96 23.90
N CYS A 406 -33.26 -30.92 24.27
CA CYS A 406 -34.53 -31.16 23.63
C CYS A 406 -35.43 -29.93 23.87
N GLY A 407 -35.26 -28.89 23.06
CA GLY A 407 -36.23 -27.83 22.84
C GLY A 407 -36.68 -27.95 21.39
N VAL A 408 -37.94 -28.30 21.18
CA VAL A 408 -38.50 -28.72 19.87
C VAL A 408 -38.71 -27.49 18.98
N GLY A 409 -37.64 -26.93 18.42
CA GLY A 409 -37.69 -25.91 17.37
C GLY A 409 -37.61 -26.56 15.99
N HIS A 410 -38.56 -26.28 15.09
CA HIS A 410 -38.54 -26.81 13.73
C HIS A 410 -37.40 -26.14 12.92
N PRO A 411 -36.61 -26.90 12.15
CA PRO A 411 -35.56 -26.33 11.31
C PRO A 411 -36.17 -25.51 10.18
N ILE A 412 -35.64 -24.31 9.97
CA ILE A 412 -36.02 -23.45 8.83
C ILE A 412 -34.90 -23.49 7.80
N VAL A 413 -35.29 -23.76 6.56
CA VAL A 413 -34.38 -23.75 5.41
C VAL A 413 -34.62 -22.46 4.64
N ALA A 414 -33.63 -21.58 4.64
CA ALA A 414 -33.69 -20.28 3.96
C ALA A 414 -32.69 -20.23 2.81
N ASN A 415 -33.04 -19.52 1.74
CA ASN A 415 -32.11 -19.19 0.66
C ASN A 415 -31.56 -17.79 0.92
N LEU A 416 -30.27 -17.70 1.25
CA LEU A 416 -29.57 -16.43 1.45
C LEU A 416 -28.95 -16.01 0.12
N THR A 417 -29.20 -14.78 -0.32
CA THR A 417 -28.67 -14.28 -1.58
C THR A 417 -27.82 -13.04 -1.36
N ASP A 418 -26.65 -13.00 -1.98
CA ASP A 418 -25.83 -11.79 -2.11
C ASP A 418 -25.68 -11.37 -3.59
N PHE A 419 -24.75 -10.46 -3.88
CA PHE A 419 -24.51 -9.99 -5.26
C PHE A 419 -23.89 -11.08 -6.17
N SER A 420 -23.36 -12.16 -5.57
CA SER A 420 -22.65 -13.22 -6.28
C SER A 420 -23.56 -14.42 -6.55
N ASP A 421 -24.22 -14.99 -5.54
CA ASP A 421 -25.08 -16.17 -5.68
C ASP A 421 -26.04 -16.35 -4.49
N GLY A 422 -26.96 -17.31 -4.61
CA GLY A 422 -27.85 -17.78 -3.56
C GLY A 422 -27.36 -19.08 -2.92
N GLN A 423 -27.30 -19.14 -1.59
CA GLN A 423 -26.90 -20.30 -0.82
C GLN A 423 -28.00 -20.73 0.15
N TRP A 424 -28.32 -22.03 0.13
CA TRP A 424 -29.28 -22.62 1.07
C TRP A 424 -28.61 -22.86 2.42
N VAL A 425 -29.23 -22.34 3.47
CA VAL A 425 -28.78 -22.49 4.86
C VAL A 425 -29.90 -23.10 5.72
N THR A 426 -29.52 -23.82 6.77
CA THR A 426 -30.46 -24.33 7.77
C THR A 426 -30.27 -23.59 9.10
N CYS A 427 -31.35 -23.02 9.60
CA CYS A 427 -31.41 -22.28 10.86
C CYS A 427 -32.19 -23.08 11.89
N PHE A 428 -31.77 -23.01 13.16
CA PHE A 428 -32.40 -23.70 14.28
C PHE A 428 -32.70 -22.71 15.41
N GLY A 429 -33.71 -23.04 16.23
CA GLY A 429 -33.97 -22.34 17.49
C GLY A 429 -34.13 -20.82 17.36
N LYS A 430 -33.46 -20.07 18.25
CA LYS A 430 -33.62 -18.63 18.41
C LYS A 430 -33.21 -17.84 17.17
N GLU A 431 -32.20 -18.30 16.43
CA GLU A 431 -31.75 -17.65 15.20
C GLU A 431 -32.84 -17.70 14.13
N ALA A 432 -33.60 -18.80 14.08
CA ALA A 432 -34.69 -18.95 13.13
C ALA A 432 -35.90 -18.07 13.51
N GLU A 433 -36.19 -17.95 14.81
CA GLU A 433 -37.22 -17.04 15.32
C GLU A 433 -36.87 -15.56 15.08
N MET A 434 -35.59 -15.19 15.22
CA MET A 434 -35.13 -13.84 14.88
C MET A 434 -35.25 -13.52 13.39
N LEU A 435 -35.05 -14.52 12.51
CA LEU A 435 -35.20 -14.35 11.07
C LEU A 435 -36.67 -14.12 10.68
N ILE A 436 -37.61 -14.86 11.29
CA ILE A 436 -39.04 -14.73 11.00
C ILE A 436 -39.70 -13.58 11.76
N GLY A 437 -39.17 -13.22 12.94
CA GLY A 437 -39.77 -12.22 13.83
C GLY A 437 -40.92 -12.76 14.69
N ALA A 438 -41.08 -14.08 14.78
CA ALA A 438 -42.09 -14.76 15.59
C ALA A 438 -41.54 -16.06 16.16
N SER A 439 -42.03 -16.49 17.33
CA SER A 439 -41.63 -17.77 17.93
C SER A 439 -42.22 -18.95 17.17
N ALA A 440 -41.58 -20.13 17.28
CA ALA A 440 -42.12 -21.35 16.66
C ALA A 440 -43.50 -21.73 17.22
N GLU A 441 -43.75 -21.42 18.49
CA GLU A 441 -45.02 -21.66 19.19
C GLU A 441 -46.11 -20.73 18.66
N ASP A 442 -45.83 -19.42 18.54
CA ASP A 442 -46.76 -18.44 18.00
C ASP A 442 -47.16 -18.75 16.55
N LEU A 443 -46.18 -19.14 15.72
CA LEU A 443 -46.44 -19.56 14.33
C LEU A 443 -47.30 -20.82 14.26
N GLY A 444 -47.08 -21.77 15.19
CA GLY A 444 -47.87 -22.98 15.31
C GLY A 444 -49.32 -22.69 15.72
N GLU A 445 -49.53 -21.76 16.65
CA GLU A 445 -50.86 -21.31 17.05
C GLU A 445 -51.57 -20.56 15.91
N MET A 446 -50.88 -19.63 15.23
CA MET A 446 -51.41 -18.92 14.04
C MET A 446 -51.82 -19.90 12.94
N TYR A 447 -51.03 -20.96 12.73
CA TYR A 447 -51.37 -22.00 11.77
C TYR A 447 -52.58 -22.84 12.21
N SER A 448 -52.62 -23.26 13.49
CA SER A 448 -53.70 -24.11 14.02
C SER A 448 -55.06 -23.41 14.12
N ASN A 449 -55.06 -22.09 14.38
CA ASN A 449 -56.25 -21.25 14.46
C ASN A 449 -56.70 -20.70 13.09
N SER A 450 -55.99 -21.04 12.00
CA SER A 450 -56.33 -20.57 10.66
C SER A 450 -57.62 -21.23 10.15
N SER A 451 -58.75 -20.55 10.38
CA SER A 451 -59.90 -20.67 9.46
C SER A 451 -59.59 -19.84 8.20
N LYS A 452 -60.19 -20.20 7.06
CA LYS A 452 -59.89 -19.72 5.68
C LYS A 452 -59.78 -18.19 5.44
N GLU A 453 -59.93 -17.33 6.44
CA GLU A 453 -59.81 -15.87 6.36
C GLU A 453 -58.69 -15.27 7.24
N ASP A 454 -57.94 -16.07 8.01
CA ASP A 454 -56.87 -15.55 8.87
C ASP A 454 -55.52 -15.54 8.13
N SER A 455 -55.20 -14.43 7.45
CA SER A 455 -53.99 -14.25 6.62
C SER A 455 -52.70 -14.00 7.41
N ARG A 456 -52.78 -13.89 8.74
CA ARG A 456 -51.66 -13.46 9.60
C ARG A 456 -50.41 -14.34 9.50
N PHE A 457 -50.59 -15.64 9.29
CA PHE A 457 -49.47 -16.57 9.11
C PHE A 457 -48.73 -16.31 7.79
N GLU A 458 -49.47 -16.19 6.68
CA GLU A 458 -48.93 -15.90 5.35
C GLU A 458 -48.31 -14.49 5.29
N ASP A 459 -48.94 -13.50 5.92
CA ASP A 459 -48.43 -12.13 5.98
C ASP A 459 -47.08 -12.07 6.73
N THR A 460 -46.94 -12.82 7.82
CA THR A 460 -45.69 -12.92 8.58
C THR A 460 -44.57 -13.54 7.73
N LEU A 461 -44.86 -14.63 7.00
CA LEU A 461 -43.87 -15.27 6.12
C LEU A 461 -43.53 -14.44 4.89
N ASN A 462 -44.48 -13.68 4.35
CA ASN A 462 -44.26 -12.79 3.21
C ASN A 462 -43.47 -11.52 3.57
N ASP A 463 -43.40 -11.15 4.85
CA ASP A 463 -42.57 -10.03 5.33
C ASP A 463 -41.10 -10.43 5.59
N VAL A 464 -40.76 -11.72 5.59
CA VAL A 464 -39.38 -12.21 5.84
C VAL A 464 -38.40 -11.93 4.67
N PRO A 465 -38.76 -12.13 3.38
CA PRO A 465 -37.84 -11.98 2.27
C PRO A 465 -37.24 -10.57 2.12
N PHE A 466 -36.03 -10.48 1.56
CA PHE A 466 -35.31 -9.23 1.24
C PHE A 466 -34.91 -8.35 2.43
N LYS A 467 -35.00 -8.87 3.66
CA LYS A 467 -34.40 -8.19 4.82
C LYS A 467 -32.88 -8.39 4.84
N PRO A 468 -32.08 -7.31 4.87
CA PRO A 468 -30.64 -7.41 4.93
C PRO A 468 -30.16 -7.79 6.34
N PHE A 469 -29.32 -8.81 6.43
CA PHE A 469 -28.66 -9.22 7.67
C PHE A 469 -27.18 -9.49 7.44
N ILE A 470 -26.39 -9.39 8.51
CA ILE A 470 -25.02 -9.90 8.54
C ILE A 470 -25.07 -11.30 9.14
N PHE A 471 -24.78 -12.30 8.31
CA PHE A 471 -24.84 -13.71 8.71
C PHE A 471 -23.46 -14.23 9.10
N ARG A 472 -23.38 -14.98 10.20
CA ARG A 472 -22.21 -15.80 10.54
C ARG A 472 -22.53 -17.28 10.32
N LEU A 473 -22.02 -17.81 9.22
CA LEU A 473 -22.28 -19.19 8.78
C LEU A 473 -21.18 -20.15 9.23
N ARG A 474 -21.58 -21.36 9.62
CA ARG A 474 -20.68 -22.49 9.86
C ARG A 474 -20.98 -23.59 8.84
N THR A 475 -20.03 -23.86 7.96
CA THR A 475 -20.09 -24.95 7.00
C THR A 475 -19.54 -26.23 7.63
N LYS A 476 -20.30 -27.32 7.60
CA LYS A 476 -19.84 -28.65 8.00
C LYS A 476 -20.21 -29.66 6.92
N VAL A 477 -19.26 -30.53 6.57
CA VAL A 477 -19.56 -31.70 5.74
C VAL A 477 -20.27 -32.71 6.64
N GLU A 478 -21.54 -33.00 6.34
CA GLU A 478 -22.28 -34.04 7.05
C GLU A 478 -22.08 -35.36 6.31
N VAL A 479 -21.53 -36.34 7.02
CA VAL A 479 -21.47 -37.73 6.54
C VAL A 479 -22.66 -38.45 7.15
N TYR A 480 -23.71 -38.65 6.37
CA TYR A 480 -24.88 -39.40 6.79
C TYR A 480 -24.78 -40.84 6.29
N ASN A 481 -24.65 -41.80 7.23
CA ASN A 481 -24.83 -43.24 7.02
C ASN A 481 -23.91 -43.96 6.01
N ASP A 482 -22.64 -43.56 5.81
CA ASP A 482 -21.61 -44.33 5.06
C ASP A 482 -22.06 -44.95 3.70
N THR A 483 -23.10 -44.41 3.09
CA THR A 483 -23.64 -44.88 1.80
C THR A 483 -23.69 -43.72 0.83
N TYR A 484 -22.85 -43.77 -0.20
CA TYR A 484 -23.11 -43.08 -1.46
C TYR A 484 -24.49 -43.55 -1.94
N GLY A 485 -25.50 -42.68 -1.81
CA GLY A 485 -26.89 -43.02 -1.99
C GLY A 485 -27.22 -43.45 -3.41
N ASP A 486 -27.51 -44.73 -3.59
CA ASP A 486 -28.20 -45.25 -4.76
C ASP A 486 -29.71 -45.35 -4.47
N LEU A 487 -30.48 -44.61 -5.26
CA LEU A 487 -31.88 -44.76 -5.63
C LEU A 487 -32.91 -45.22 -4.56
N ARG A 488 -33.55 -44.22 -3.93
CA ARG A 488 -35.02 -44.12 -3.92
C ARG A 488 -35.46 -42.67 -4.10
N GLN A 489 -35.81 -42.30 -5.34
CA GLN A 489 -36.58 -41.07 -5.61
C GLN A 489 -38.03 -41.24 -5.12
N PRO A 490 -38.70 -40.12 -4.77
CA PRO A 490 -39.50 -39.47 -5.81
C PRO A 490 -39.34 -37.94 -5.87
N GLY A 491 -39.31 -37.38 -7.09
CA GLY A 491 -39.65 -35.97 -7.38
C GLY A 491 -38.48 -35.09 -7.87
N PRO A 492 -38.68 -34.26 -8.92
CA PRO A 492 -37.61 -33.75 -9.76
C PRO A 492 -36.95 -32.50 -9.16
N ALA A 493 -35.72 -32.64 -8.71
CA ALA A 493 -34.76 -31.54 -8.67
C ALA A 493 -33.37 -32.15 -8.83
N GLU A 494 -32.72 -31.89 -9.96
CA GLU A 494 -31.28 -32.10 -10.12
C GLU A 494 -30.57 -31.46 -8.92
N ARG A 495 -29.97 -32.28 -8.07
CA ARG A 495 -29.09 -31.82 -6.99
C ARG A 495 -27.79 -32.63 -7.05
N SER A 496 -26.70 -31.89 -7.21
CA SER A 496 -25.31 -32.32 -7.27
C SER A 496 -24.84 -33.01 -5.97
N PRO A 497 -23.75 -33.82 -6.01
CA PRO A 497 -23.46 -34.82 -4.97
C PRO A 497 -22.77 -34.31 -3.70
N ASP A 498 -22.28 -33.07 -3.66
CA ASP A 498 -21.49 -32.55 -2.52
C ASP A 498 -22.29 -31.51 -1.73
N ARG A 499 -23.13 -31.95 -0.79
CA ARG A 499 -23.81 -31.02 0.13
C ARG A 499 -23.01 -30.87 1.42
N ALA A 500 -22.22 -29.81 1.50
CA ALA A 500 -21.88 -29.23 2.79
C ALA A 500 -23.13 -28.53 3.35
N THR A 501 -23.56 -28.89 4.55
CA THR A 501 -24.68 -28.23 5.23
C THR A 501 -24.15 -26.99 5.93
N GLU A 502 -24.71 -25.83 5.60
CA GLU A 502 -24.36 -24.58 6.26
C GLU A 502 -25.39 -24.27 7.34
N HIS A 503 -24.88 -24.09 8.55
CA HIS A 503 -25.67 -23.76 9.72
C HIS A 503 -25.44 -22.29 10.09
N LEU A 504 -26.54 -21.58 10.31
CA LEU A 504 -26.48 -20.24 10.89
C LEU A 504 -26.10 -20.36 12.37
N THR A 505 -25.04 -19.64 12.77
CA THR A 505 -24.53 -19.69 14.15
C THR A 505 -24.79 -18.41 14.94
N GLU A 506 -25.00 -17.28 14.28
CA GLU A 506 -25.19 -15.99 14.94
C GLU A 506 -25.85 -14.98 13.97
N LEU A 507 -26.73 -14.13 14.50
CA LEU A 507 -27.37 -13.01 13.80
C LEU A 507 -27.16 -11.74 14.63
N ASP A 508 -26.68 -10.67 13.99
CA ASP A 508 -26.55 -9.35 14.63
C ASP A 508 -27.54 -8.35 14.01
N PRO A 509 -28.65 -8.01 14.72
CA PRO A 509 -29.62 -7.03 14.26
C PRO A 509 -29.24 -5.57 14.59
N SER A 510 -28.16 -5.31 15.33
CA SER A 510 -27.87 -4.01 15.93
C SER A 510 -27.32 -2.93 14.97
N LEU A 511 -27.00 -3.28 13.72
CA LEU A 511 -26.50 -2.35 12.71
C LEU A 511 -27.61 -1.66 11.89
N TYR A 512 -28.88 -1.80 12.29
CA TYR A 512 -30.06 -1.25 11.59
C TYR A 512 -30.37 0.23 11.90
N SER A 513 -29.55 0.94 12.69
CA SER A 513 -29.74 2.38 12.87
C SER A 513 -28.97 3.18 11.81
N SER A 514 -29.74 3.83 10.92
CA SER A 514 -29.34 4.88 9.97
C SER A 514 -28.76 4.44 8.61
N ARG A 515 -29.66 4.09 7.69
CA ARG A 515 -29.70 4.62 6.31
C ARG A 515 -30.90 4.06 5.57
N ALA A 516 -32.03 4.75 5.69
CA ALA A 516 -33.10 4.61 4.71
C ALA A 516 -32.62 5.26 3.40
N PRO A 517 -32.67 4.58 2.24
CA PRO A 517 -32.42 5.23 0.97
C PRO A 517 -33.62 6.13 0.62
N SER A 518 -33.31 7.33 0.13
CA SER A 518 -34.27 8.27 -0.49
C SER A 518 -34.29 8.06 -2.00
#